data_AF-A0A179BQL4-F1
#
_entry.id   AF-A0A179BQL4-F1
#
_cell.length_a   1.000
_cell.length_b   1.000
_cell.length_c   1.000
_cell.angle_alpha   90.00
_cell.angle_beta   90.00
_cell.angle_gamma   90.00
#
_symmetry.space_group_name_H-M   'P 1'
#
loop_
_entity.id
_entity.type
_entity.pdbx_description
1 polymer ?
#
loop_
_entity_poly.entity_id
_entity_poly.type
_entity_poly.pdbx_seq_one_letter_code
_entity_poly.pdbx_strand_id
1 'polypeptide(L)'
;MNSEPSWDFYRSFLTVLQQGSLSAAARELGLTQPTIGRHVDALELAIGAELFTRSPNGLLPTDAALALKPYAETLAATTAALLRTASGQRERVAGTVRISASEVIAVEVLPGILGPLQEAYPELQIELSASDTIEDLVNREADIAVRMAEPQQAALVVRRIGDIPLGFHAHRRYLERYGIPQTLADLANHRLIGFDRQTAYVRMVMKRYAVPGIEFSFRSDNNLAQLSAIRAGVGIGICQTGLARENPDLVHILPDAFSLPLGTWVAMHESLKSSPRCRATFDVLVKGLQDYLRYSTSA
;
A
#
# COMPACT_ATOMS: atom_id res chain seq x y z
N MET A 1 23.62 -38.71 -4.07
CA MET A 1 22.80 -38.40 -2.88
C MET A 1 22.77 -36.89 -2.77
N ASN A 2 21.71 -36.23 -3.24
CA ASN A 2 21.56 -34.78 -3.10
C ASN A 2 21.18 -34.49 -1.65
N SER A 3 22.19 -34.21 -0.82
CA SER A 3 21.97 -33.64 0.50
C SER A 3 21.45 -32.23 0.32
N GLU A 4 20.30 -31.95 0.90
CA GLU A 4 19.74 -30.60 0.98
C GLU A 4 20.78 -29.63 1.56
N PRO A 5 21.06 -28.48 0.91
CA PRO A 5 22.07 -27.54 1.39
C PRO A 5 21.74 -27.00 2.78
N SER A 6 22.76 -26.83 3.62
CA SER A 6 22.57 -26.20 4.93
C SER A 6 22.03 -24.77 4.78
N TRP A 7 21.16 -24.35 5.70
CA TRP A 7 20.63 -22.99 5.76
C TRP A 7 21.73 -21.95 5.92
N ASP A 8 22.85 -22.31 6.54
CA ASP A 8 24.03 -21.46 6.67
C ASP A 8 24.68 -21.13 5.31
N PHE A 9 24.45 -21.96 4.29
CA PHE A 9 24.99 -21.70 2.96
C PHE A 9 24.20 -20.60 2.25
N TYR A 10 22.87 -20.63 2.35
CA TYR A 10 22.01 -19.55 1.86
C TYR A 10 22.27 -18.23 2.59
N ARG A 11 22.54 -18.28 3.90
CA ARG A 11 22.93 -17.09 4.68
C ARG A 11 24.27 -16.50 4.23
N SER A 12 25.29 -17.35 4.02
CA SER A 12 26.58 -16.93 3.47
C SER A 12 26.42 -16.33 2.08
N PHE A 13 25.68 -17.00 1.19
CA PHE A 13 25.36 -16.50 -0.15
C PHE A 13 24.74 -15.10 -0.12
N LEU A 14 23.66 -14.90 0.66
CA LEU A 14 22.98 -13.62 0.75
C LEU A 14 23.90 -12.51 1.26
N THR A 15 24.76 -12.83 2.23
CA THR A 15 25.69 -11.85 2.80
C THR A 15 26.78 -11.48 1.79
N VAL A 16 27.30 -12.44 1.02
CA VAL A 16 28.25 -12.18 -0.07
C VAL A 16 27.61 -11.33 -1.17
N LEU A 17 26.36 -11.62 -1.52
CA LEU A 17 25.59 -10.86 -2.50
C LEU A 17 25.42 -9.38 -2.08
N GLN A 18 25.22 -9.11 -0.79
CA GLN A 18 25.06 -7.75 -0.25
C GLN A 18 26.40 -7.00 -0.14
N GLN A 19 27.48 -7.71 0.24
CA GLN A 19 28.77 -7.10 0.52
C GLN A 19 29.71 -7.04 -0.68
N GLY A 20 29.44 -7.81 -1.74
CA GLY A 20 30.29 -7.92 -2.93
C GLY A 20 31.66 -8.58 -2.68
N SER A 21 31.88 -9.15 -1.49
CA SER A 21 33.18 -9.69 -1.07
C SER A 21 33.04 -10.80 -0.02
N LEU A 22 33.78 -11.91 -0.21
CA LEU A 22 33.85 -13.00 0.76
C LEU A 22 34.44 -12.54 2.10
N SER A 23 35.47 -11.67 2.08
CA SER A 23 36.12 -11.19 3.30
C SER A 23 35.19 -10.26 4.10
N ALA A 24 34.39 -9.44 3.41
CA ALA A 24 33.40 -8.59 4.06
C ALA A 24 32.25 -9.40 4.65
N ALA A 25 31.72 -10.38 3.91
CA ALA A 25 30.70 -11.29 4.42
C ALA A 25 31.19 -12.14 5.60
N ALA A 26 32.46 -12.56 5.58
CA ALA A 26 33.08 -13.28 6.68
C ALA A 26 33.10 -12.45 7.97
N ARG A 27 33.49 -11.17 7.88
CA ARG A 27 33.46 -10.24 9.02
C ARG A 27 32.04 -10.04 9.56
N GLU A 28 31.06 -9.86 8.68
CA GLU A 28 29.66 -9.67 9.04
C GLU A 28 29.08 -10.88 9.78
N LEU A 29 29.44 -12.10 9.33
CA LEU A 29 28.94 -13.34 9.90
C LEU A 29 29.79 -13.89 11.07
N GLY A 30 30.91 -13.25 11.40
CA GLY A 30 31.85 -13.75 12.40
C GLY A 30 32.51 -15.08 12.01
N LEU A 31 32.66 -15.32 10.70
CA LEU A 31 33.27 -16.54 10.14
C LEU A 31 34.60 -16.21 9.47
N THR A 32 35.31 -17.24 9.02
CA THR A 32 36.53 -17.06 8.21
C THR A 32 36.20 -16.97 6.72
N GLN A 33 36.97 -16.22 5.95
CA GLN A 33 36.79 -16.13 4.49
C GLN A 33 36.81 -17.51 3.80
N PRO A 34 37.72 -18.45 4.13
CA PRO A 34 37.66 -19.81 3.57
C PRO A 34 36.35 -20.55 3.88
N THR A 35 35.76 -20.33 5.07
CA THR A 35 34.45 -20.91 5.42
C THR A 35 33.34 -20.37 4.52
N ILE A 36 33.30 -19.05 4.30
CA ILE A 36 32.31 -18.43 3.41
C ILE A 36 32.46 -18.95 1.98
N GLY A 37 33.70 -19.04 1.47
CA GLY A 37 33.97 -19.62 0.15
C GLY A 37 33.41 -21.03 0.04
N ARG A 38 33.71 -21.91 0.99
CA ARG A 38 33.19 -23.29 1.01
C ARG A 38 31.67 -23.37 1.07
N HIS A 39 31.00 -22.45 1.78
CA HIS A 39 29.54 -22.38 1.83
C HIS A 39 28.95 -22.04 0.45
N VAL A 40 29.53 -21.06 -0.23
CA VAL A 40 29.11 -20.66 -1.58
C VAL A 40 29.36 -21.80 -2.57
N ASP A 41 30.55 -22.39 -2.58
CA ASP A 41 30.90 -23.51 -3.47
C ASP A 41 29.96 -24.70 -3.27
N ALA A 42 29.63 -25.03 -2.02
CA ALA A 42 28.71 -26.12 -1.71
C ALA A 42 27.27 -25.81 -2.16
N LEU A 43 26.84 -24.55 -2.09
CA LEU A 43 25.54 -24.13 -2.57
C LEU A 43 25.46 -24.17 -4.10
N GLU A 44 26.49 -23.66 -4.78
CA GLU A 44 26.62 -23.71 -6.24
C GLU A 44 26.58 -25.15 -6.76
N LEU A 45 27.30 -26.06 -6.09
CA LEU A 45 27.30 -27.48 -6.43
C LEU A 45 25.89 -28.10 -6.30
N ALA A 46 25.15 -27.75 -5.26
CA ALA A 46 23.83 -28.32 -5.02
C ALA A 46 22.76 -27.77 -5.98
N ILE A 47 22.88 -26.50 -6.37
CA ILE A 47 21.98 -25.83 -7.32
C ILE A 47 22.35 -26.16 -8.77
N GLY A 48 23.62 -26.51 -9.03
CA GLY A 48 24.13 -26.80 -10.37
C GLY A 48 24.42 -25.55 -11.20
N ALA A 49 24.66 -24.40 -10.56
CA ALA A 49 24.95 -23.13 -11.23
C ALA A 49 25.92 -22.27 -10.40
N GLU A 50 26.80 -21.54 -11.07
CA GLU A 50 27.63 -20.51 -10.43
C GLU A 50 26.74 -19.32 -10.00
N LEU A 51 26.94 -18.86 -8.78
CA LEU A 51 26.22 -17.73 -8.18
C LEU A 51 27.05 -16.44 -8.28
N PHE A 52 28.37 -16.54 -8.38
CA PHE A 52 29.23 -15.37 -8.51
C PHE A 52 30.31 -15.52 -9.57
N THR A 53 30.64 -14.41 -10.22
CA THR A 53 31.81 -14.28 -11.10
C THR A 53 32.83 -13.33 -10.48
N ARG A 54 34.12 -13.59 -10.76
CA ARG A 54 35.21 -12.72 -10.28
C ARG A 54 35.32 -11.47 -11.15
N SER A 55 35.48 -10.33 -10.50
CA SER A 55 35.71 -9.02 -11.09
C SER A 55 36.89 -8.33 -10.41
N PRO A 56 37.59 -7.40 -11.07
CA PRO A 56 38.59 -6.53 -10.43
C PRO A 56 38.07 -5.82 -9.18
N ASN A 57 36.76 -5.58 -9.10
CA ASN A 57 36.10 -4.87 -8.00
C ASN A 57 35.44 -5.79 -6.96
N GLY A 58 35.67 -7.11 -7.03
CA GLY A 58 35.10 -8.08 -6.09
C GLY A 58 34.31 -9.20 -6.77
N LEU A 59 33.21 -9.61 -6.14
CA LEU A 59 32.30 -10.63 -6.68
C LEU A 59 31.07 -9.98 -7.31
N LEU A 60 30.75 -10.36 -8.54
CA LEU A 60 29.54 -9.96 -9.24
C LEU A 60 28.53 -11.11 -9.24
N PRO A 61 27.24 -10.86 -8.95
CA PRO A 61 26.24 -11.91 -9.01
C PRO A 61 25.94 -12.34 -10.44
N THR A 62 25.65 -13.62 -10.62
CA THR A 62 25.06 -14.15 -11.86
C THR A 62 23.54 -13.97 -11.87
N ASP A 63 22.89 -14.24 -13.02
CA ASP A 63 21.43 -14.27 -13.10
C ASP A 63 20.82 -15.32 -12.16
N ALA A 64 21.51 -16.45 -11.95
CA ALA A 64 21.10 -17.47 -11.00
C ALA A 64 21.11 -16.95 -9.56
N ALA A 65 22.12 -16.17 -9.17
CA ALA A 65 22.15 -15.52 -7.86
C ALA A 65 21.03 -14.48 -7.70
N LEU A 66 20.78 -13.66 -8.72
CA LEU A 66 19.70 -12.68 -8.67
C LEU A 66 18.32 -13.35 -8.56
N ALA A 67 18.11 -14.47 -9.27
CA ALA A 67 16.90 -15.27 -9.16
C ALA A 67 16.74 -15.91 -7.77
N LEU A 68 17.83 -16.31 -7.12
CA LEU A 68 17.80 -16.94 -5.79
C LEU A 68 17.67 -15.93 -4.64
N LYS A 69 18.11 -14.68 -4.84
CA LYS A 69 18.07 -13.59 -3.86
C LYS A 69 16.76 -13.49 -3.06
N PRO A 70 15.56 -13.37 -3.68
CA PRO A 70 14.32 -13.21 -2.92
C PRO A 70 14.01 -14.39 -1.98
N TYR A 71 14.40 -15.61 -2.36
CA TYR A 71 14.21 -16.80 -1.52
C TYR A 71 15.19 -16.84 -0.35
N ALA A 72 16.46 -16.51 -0.59
CA ALA A 72 17.47 -16.40 0.47
C ALA A 72 17.10 -15.32 1.50
N GLU A 73 16.57 -14.17 1.05
CA GLU A 73 16.04 -13.13 1.93
C GLU A 73 14.85 -13.63 2.77
N THR A 74 13.97 -14.44 2.18
CA THR A 74 12.83 -15.04 2.89
C THR A 74 13.28 -16.02 3.97
N LEU A 75 14.28 -16.85 3.67
CA LEU A 75 14.88 -17.76 4.66
C LEU A 75 15.51 -16.97 5.81
N ALA A 76 16.31 -15.93 5.51
CA ALA A 76 16.93 -15.09 6.52
C ALA A 76 15.88 -14.40 7.43
N ALA A 77 14.81 -13.85 6.84
CA ALA A 77 13.71 -13.26 7.60
C ALA A 77 13.00 -14.28 8.49
N THR A 78 12.82 -15.51 8.00
CA THR A 78 12.18 -16.61 8.74
C THR A 78 13.04 -17.09 9.90
N THR A 79 14.35 -17.27 9.70
CA THR A 79 15.29 -17.62 10.77
C THR A 79 15.33 -16.53 11.84
N ALA A 80 15.34 -15.25 11.43
CA ALA A 80 15.29 -14.14 12.37
C ALA A 80 13.97 -14.13 13.17
N ALA A 81 12.85 -14.47 12.53
CA ALA A 81 11.55 -14.61 13.21
C ALA A 81 11.55 -15.76 14.22
N LEU A 82 12.12 -16.92 13.86
CA LEU A 82 12.27 -18.06 14.76
C LEU A 82 13.09 -17.72 16.00
N LEU A 83 14.23 -17.03 15.83
CA LEU A 83 15.07 -16.58 16.94
C LEU A 83 14.34 -15.58 17.85
N ARG A 84 13.57 -14.65 17.27
CA ARG A 84 12.73 -13.72 18.04
C ARG A 84 11.69 -14.48 18.88
N THR A 85 10.99 -15.44 18.27
CA THR A 85 10.01 -16.30 18.97
C THR A 85 10.65 -17.11 20.10
N ALA A 86 11.83 -17.71 19.85
CA ALA A 86 12.54 -18.52 20.84
C ALA A 86 13.14 -17.69 21.99
N SER A 87 13.49 -16.42 21.74
CA SER A 87 14.10 -15.53 22.74
C SER A 87 13.14 -15.05 23.83
N GLY A 88 11.83 -15.35 23.72
CA GLY A 88 10.85 -14.94 24.73
C GLY A 88 10.71 -13.41 24.88
N GLN A 89 11.26 -12.62 23.96
CA GLN A 89 10.98 -11.19 23.87
C GLN A 89 9.49 -11.04 23.56
N ARG A 90 8.70 -10.77 24.60
CA ARG A 90 7.33 -10.29 24.46
C ARG A 90 7.34 -9.08 23.53
N GLU A 91 6.80 -9.27 22.33
CA GLU A 91 5.76 -8.45 21.70
C GLU A 91 5.86 -6.91 21.85
N ARG A 92 7.06 -6.33 21.88
CA ARG A 92 7.17 -4.86 21.94
C ARG A 92 6.83 -4.29 20.57
N VAL A 93 5.69 -3.60 20.48
CA VAL A 93 5.28 -2.82 19.32
C VAL A 93 6.08 -1.51 19.32
N ALA A 94 7.23 -1.53 18.67
CA ALA A 94 8.17 -0.40 18.61
C ALA A 94 8.94 -0.36 17.28
N GLY A 95 9.45 0.81 16.93
CA GLY A 95 10.17 1.08 15.69
C GLY A 95 9.27 1.66 14.59
N THR A 96 9.81 1.79 13.38
CA THR A 96 9.09 2.43 12.26
C THR A 96 8.23 1.42 11.49
N VAL A 97 7.01 1.83 11.14
CA VAL A 97 6.16 1.17 10.14
C VAL A 97 5.85 2.16 9.03
N ARG A 98 6.21 1.80 7.80
CA ARG A 98 5.93 2.60 6.62
C ARG A 98 4.63 2.15 5.96
N ILE A 99 3.69 3.07 5.82
CA ILE A 99 2.36 2.85 5.26
C ILE A 99 2.26 3.59 3.94
N SER A 100 1.76 2.92 2.90
CA SER A 100 1.36 3.58 1.64
C SER A 100 -0.16 3.57 1.49
N ALA A 101 -0.74 4.66 1.01
CA ALA A 101 -2.18 4.74 0.76
C ALA A 101 -2.49 5.77 -0.33
N SER A 102 -3.71 5.70 -0.89
CA SER A 102 -4.21 6.77 -1.77
C SER A 102 -4.18 8.11 -1.04
N GLU A 103 -4.00 9.21 -1.78
CA GLU A 103 -3.82 10.53 -1.17
C GLU A 103 -5.00 10.91 -0.26
N VAL A 104 -6.22 10.65 -0.72
CA VAL A 104 -7.44 10.92 0.03
C VAL A 104 -7.49 10.11 1.33
N ILE A 105 -7.18 8.81 1.29
CA ILE A 105 -7.19 7.97 2.50
C ILE A 105 -6.07 8.39 3.45
N ALA A 106 -4.87 8.63 2.94
CA ALA A 106 -3.72 9.05 3.71
C ALA A 106 -3.96 10.36 4.46
N VAL A 107 -4.60 11.34 3.82
CA VAL A 107 -4.79 12.68 4.40
C VAL A 107 -6.06 12.78 5.24
N GLU A 108 -7.18 12.21 4.79
CA GLU A 108 -8.49 12.46 5.38
C GLU A 108 -8.95 11.36 6.35
N VAL A 109 -8.44 10.13 6.23
CA VAL A 109 -8.97 8.97 6.99
C VAL A 109 -7.94 8.40 7.95
N LEU A 110 -6.72 8.13 7.49
CA LEU A 110 -5.71 7.45 8.29
C LEU A 110 -5.27 8.20 9.56
N PRO A 111 -5.19 9.55 9.61
CA PRO A 111 -4.79 10.23 10.83
C PRO A 111 -5.70 9.91 12.03
N GLY A 112 -7.01 9.80 11.81
CA GLY A 112 -7.97 9.43 12.86
C GLY A 112 -7.84 7.98 13.35
N ILE A 113 -7.24 7.10 12.54
CA ILE A 113 -6.98 5.70 12.88
C ILE A 113 -5.61 5.56 13.56
N LEU A 114 -4.60 6.29 13.07
CA LEU A 114 -3.20 6.16 13.47
C LEU A 114 -2.87 6.94 14.75
N GLY A 115 -3.55 8.04 15.04
CA GLY A 115 -3.37 8.79 16.29
C GLY A 115 -3.57 7.91 17.54
N PRO A 116 -4.74 7.25 17.70
CA PRO A 116 -4.98 6.34 18.81
C PRO A 116 -4.01 5.15 18.86
N LEU A 117 -3.51 4.68 17.70
CA LEU A 117 -2.49 3.63 17.64
C LEU A 117 -1.18 4.09 18.27
N GLN A 118 -0.71 5.30 17.95
CA GLN A 118 0.53 5.84 18.52
C GLN A 118 0.39 6.18 20.01
N GLU A 119 -0.79 6.58 20.47
CA GLU A 119 -1.08 6.71 21.90
C GLU A 119 -0.98 5.37 22.64
N ALA A 120 -1.49 4.29 22.02
CA ALA A 120 -1.39 2.94 22.58
C ALA A 120 0.05 2.38 22.54
N TYR A 121 0.86 2.81 21.58
CA TYR A 121 2.24 2.35 21.39
C TYR A 121 3.21 3.53 21.19
N PRO A 122 3.67 4.20 22.26
CA PRO A 122 4.47 5.43 22.17
C PRO A 122 5.84 5.29 21.47
N GLU A 123 6.35 4.06 21.34
CA GLU A 123 7.61 3.76 20.65
C GLU A 123 7.42 3.37 19.18
N LEU A 124 6.17 3.37 18.70
CA LEU A 124 5.83 3.14 17.30
C LEU A 124 5.91 4.45 16.52
N GLN A 125 6.78 4.46 15.52
CA GLN A 125 6.88 5.55 14.56
C GLN A 125 6.14 5.17 13.28
N ILE A 126 5.39 6.11 12.71
CA ILE A 126 4.66 5.91 11.47
C ILE A 126 5.28 6.79 10.39
N GLU A 127 5.64 6.19 9.26
CA GLU A 127 5.90 6.91 8.02
C GLU A 127 4.72 6.70 7.09
N LEU A 128 4.13 7.78 6.58
CA LEU A 128 2.98 7.71 5.67
C LEU A 128 3.36 8.25 4.29
N SER A 129 3.22 7.40 3.28
CA SER A 129 3.42 7.72 1.87
C SER A 129 2.05 7.83 1.19
N ALA A 130 1.64 9.06 0.90
CA ALA A 130 0.43 9.35 0.15
C ALA A 130 0.74 9.30 -1.35
N SER A 131 0.21 8.31 -2.06
CA SER A 131 0.32 8.23 -3.51
C SER A 131 -0.81 7.43 -4.14
N ASP A 132 -1.35 7.97 -5.23
CA ASP A 132 -2.31 7.27 -6.10
C ASP A 132 -1.59 6.43 -7.18
N THR A 133 -0.25 6.41 -7.20
CA THR A 133 0.54 5.53 -8.08
C THR A 133 0.49 4.07 -7.61
N ILE A 134 0.40 3.15 -8.57
CA ILE A 134 0.25 1.71 -8.30
C ILE A 134 1.59 1.07 -7.88
N GLU A 135 2.72 1.76 -8.06
CA GLU A 135 4.06 1.17 -8.09
C GLU A 135 4.67 0.84 -6.71
N ASP A 136 4.08 1.27 -5.59
CA ASP A 136 4.84 1.29 -4.32
C ASP A 136 4.95 -0.05 -3.57
N LEU A 137 4.10 -1.05 -3.84
CA LEU A 137 4.17 -2.34 -3.13
C LEU A 137 5.23 -3.27 -3.74
N VAL A 138 5.51 -3.14 -5.04
CA VAL A 138 6.45 -3.99 -5.79
C VAL A 138 7.89 -3.73 -5.36
N ASN A 139 8.22 -2.50 -4.97
CA ASN A 139 9.58 -2.09 -4.61
C ASN A 139 9.92 -2.25 -3.12
N ARG A 140 9.04 -2.86 -2.30
CA ARG A 140 9.15 -2.88 -0.82
C ARG A 140 9.29 -1.48 -0.20
N GLU A 141 8.74 -0.46 -0.85
CA GLU A 141 8.79 0.92 -0.36
C GLU A 141 7.75 1.18 0.76
N ALA A 142 6.94 0.18 1.13
CA ALA A 142 6.07 0.23 2.29
C ALA A 142 5.96 -1.13 2.97
N ASP A 143 5.80 -1.13 4.30
CA ASP A 143 5.50 -2.33 5.09
C ASP A 143 4.04 -2.74 4.95
N ILE A 144 3.13 -1.76 4.87
CA ILE A 144 1.68 -1.95 4.74
C ILE A 144 1.15 -1.01 3.66
N ALA A 145 0.19 -1.48 2.87
CA ALA A 145 -0.45 -0.72 1.81
C ALA A 145 -1.98 -0.73 1.96
N VAL A 146 -2.61 0.44 1.84
CA VAL A 146 -4.06 0.59 1.70
C VAL A 146 -4.36 0.95 0.25
N ARG A 147 -5.06 0.05 -0.47
CA ARG A 147 -5.23 0.16 -1.93
C ARG A 147 -6.69 0.17 -2.33
N MET A 148 -6.98 0.94 -3.38
CA MET A 148 -8.31 1.10 -3.96
C MET A 148 -8.60 0.09 -5.10
N ALA A 149 -7.69 -0.87 -5.28
CA ALA A 149 -7.76 -1.96 -6.23
C ALA A 149 -7.16 -3.21 -5.59
N GLU A 150 -7.64 -4.38 -6.00
CA GLU A 150 -7.17 -5.65 -5.46
C GLU A 150 -5.68 -5.87 -5.81
N PRO A 151 -4.80 -6.08 -4.81
CA PRO A 151 -3.41 -6.42 -5.05
C PRO A 151 -3.30 -7.76 -5.77
N GLN A 152 -2.54 -7.82 -6.86
CA GLN A 152 -2.34 -9.05 -7.65
C GLN A 152 -0.99 -9.74 -7.39
N GLN A 153 -0.14 -9.16 -6.53
CA GLN A 153 1.20 -9.67 -6.27
C GLN A 153 1.16 -10.94 -5.41
N ALA A 154 2.16 -11.81 -5.62
CA ALA A 154 2.34 -13.02 -4.80
C ALA A 154 2.85 -12.69 -3.39
N ALA A 155 2.69 -13.65 -2.45
CA ALA A 155 3.20 -13.59 -1.07
C ALA A 155 2.70 -12.39 -0.24
N LEU A 156 1.45 -11.97 -0.45
CA LEU A 156 0.79 -10.93 0.34
C LEU A 156 -0.20 -11.52 1.34
N VAL A 157 -0.21 -10.98 2.55
CA VAL A 157 -1.38 -11.03 3.43
C VAL A 157 -2.30 -9.89 3.00
N VAL A 158 -3.44 -10.23 2.40
CA VAL A 158 -4.43 -9.26 1.90
C VAL A 158 -5.71 -9.39 2.70
N ARG A 159 -6.26 -8.25 3.11
CA ARG A 159 -7.60 -8.15 3.69
C ARG A 159 -8.45 -7.18 2.88
N ARG A 160 -9.53 -7.69 2.30
CA ARG A 160 -10.59 -6.84 1.73
C ARG A 160 -11.36 -6.16 2.87
N ILE A 161 -11.49 -4.84 2.79
CA ILE A 161 -12.28 -4.03 3.72
C ILE A 161 -13.73 -3.98 3.25
N GLY A 162 -13.94 -3.70 1.96
CA GLY A 162 -15.26 -3.56 1.35
C GLY A 162 -15.25 -2.46 0.28
N ASP A 163 -16.43 -1.95 -0.07
CA ASP A 163 -16.59 -0.93 -1.11
C ASP A 163 -17.00 0.40 -0.48
N ILE A 164 -16.08 1.36 -0.45
CA ILE A 164 -16.36 2.71 0.05
C ILE A 164 -17.26 3.42 -0.98
N PRO A 165 -18.43 3.95 -0.59
CA PRO A 165 -19.33 4.60 -1.53
C PRO A 165 -18.78 5.96 -1.97
N LEU A 166 -18.75 6.17 -3.28
CA LEU A 166 -18.52 7.47 -3.90
C LEU A 166 -19.84 8.01 -4.46
N GLY A 167 -20.08 9.31 -4.30
CA GLY A 167 -21.30 9.97 -4.78
C GLY A 167 -21.05 11.38 -5.27
N PHE A 168 -22.04 11.98 -5.95
CA PHE A 168 -21.99 13.39 -6.32
C PHE A 168 -22.24 14.27 -5.11
N HIS A 169 -21.37 15.26 -4.88
CA HIS A 169 -21.49 16.19 -3.78
C HIS A 169 -21.20 17.61 -4.25
N ALA A 170 -21.88 18.57 -3.63
CA ALA A 170 -21.56 19.99 -3.79
C ALA A 170 -21.78 20.73 -2.49
N HIS A 171 -21.11 21.86 -2.35
CA HIS A 171 -21.33 22.75 -1.22
C HIS A 171 -22.71 23.43 -1.30
N ARG A 172 -23.39 23.59 -0.17
CA ARG A 172 -24.72 24.22 -0.04
C ARG A 172 -24.81 25.56 -0.78
N ARG A 173 -23.86 26.48 -0.54
CA ARG A 173 -23.77 27.78 -1.25
C ARG A 173 -23.78 27.70 -2.78
N TYR A 174 -23.21 26.65 -3.36
CA TYR A 174 -23.23 26.47 -4.82
C TYR A 174 -24.66 26.13 -5.25
N LEU A 175 -25.30 25.20 -4.54
CA LEU A 175 -26.67 24.76 -4.82
C LEU A 175 -27.71 25.85 -4.59
N GLU A 176 -27.52 26.73 -3.59
CA GLU A 176 -28.39 27.90 -3.38
C GLU A 176 -28.39 28.86 -4.58
N ARG A 177 -27.27 28.94 -5.31
CA ARG A 177 -27.12 29.83 -6.47
C ARG A 177 -27.54 29.18 -7.78
N TYR A 178 -27.29 27.89 -7.95
CA TYR A 178 -27.46 27.19 -9.23
C TYR A 178 -28.59 26.15 -9.23
N GLY A 179 -29.25 25.92 -8.08
CA GLY A 179 -30.26 24.88 -7.91
C GLY A 179 -29.65 23.52 -7.54
N ILE A 180 -30.51 22.60 -7.10
CA ILE A 180 -30.14 21.19 -6.85
C ILE A 180 -30.63 20.36 -8.05
N PRO A 181 -29.74 19.64 -8.75
CA PRO A 181 -30.16 18.78 -9.86
C PRO A 181 -31.05 17.64 -9.35
N GLN A 182 -32.15 17.37 -10.06
CA GLN A 182 -33.13 16.34 -9.70
C GLN A 182 -32.94 15.06 -10.53
N THR A 183 -32.23 15.16 -11.64
CA THR A 183 -31.88 14.05 -12.52
C THR A 183 -30.40 14.09 -12.93
N LEU A 184 -29.86 12.97 -13.40
CA LEU A 184 -28.51 12.93 -13.97
C LEU A 184 -28.35 13.83 -15.21
N ALA A 185 -29.43 14.08 -15.95
CA ALA A 185 -29.40 14.98 -17.11
C ALA A 185 -29.21 16.45 -16.69
N ASP A 186 -29.71 16.84 -15.52
CA ASP A 186 -29.59 18.21 -15.00
C ASP A 186 -28.13 18.60 -14.72
N LEU A 187 -27.25 17.61 -14.50
CA LEU A 187 -25.82 17.83 -14.29
C LEU A 187 -25.15 18.58 -15.45
N ALA A 188 -25.68 18.47 -16.67
CA ALA A 188 -25.19 19.21 -17.84
C ALA A 188 -25.34 20.73 -17.68
N ASN A 189 -26.23 21.21 -16.80
CA ASN A 189 -26.45 22.63 -16.52
C ASN A 189 -25.60 23.14 -15.35
N HIS A 190 -24.75 22.29 -14.76
CA HIS A 190 -23.92 22.63 -13.61
C HIS A 190 -22.42 22.61 -13.95
N ARG A 191 -21.66 23.39 -13.18
CA ARG A 191 -20.21 23.27 -13.12
C ARG A 191 -19.85 21.93 -12.50
N LEU A 192 -19.22 21.07 -13.29
CA LEU A 192 -18.73 19.78 -12.84
C LEU A 192 -17.23 19.85 -12.55
N ILE A 193 -16.83 19.14 -11.49
CA ILE A 193 -15.46 18.91 -11.04
C ILE A 193 -15.10 17.46 -11.41
N GLY A 194 -13.94 17.26 -12.03
CA GLY A 194 -13.46 15.93 -12.34
C GLY A 194 -12.03 15.91 -12.84
N PHE A 195 -11.66 14.84 -13.54
CA PHE A 195 -10.30 14.65 -13.99
C PHE A 195 -9.94 15.49 -15.21
N ASP A 196 -8.70 15.98 -15.25
CA ASP A 196 -8.07 16.61 -16.40
C ASP A 196 -7.91 15.64 -17.58
N ARG A 197 -7.79 14.35 -17.32
CA ARG A 197 -7.78 13.29 -18.31
C ARG A 197 -8.85 12.28 -17.97
N GLN A 198 -9.77 12.05 -18.90
CA GLN A 198 -10.69 10.93 -18.74
C GLN A 198 -9.89 9.64 -18.87
N THR A 199 -9.68 8.91 -17.78
CA THR A 199 -9.13 7.57 -17.82
C THR A 199 -10.16 6.62 -18.46
N ALA A 200 -9.73 5.44 -18.91
CA ALA A 200 -10.65 4.42 -19.42
C ALA A 200 -11.71 4.04 -18.36
N TYR A 201 -11.31 4.00 -17.09
CA TYR A 201 -12.20 3.76 -15.96
C TYR A 201 -13.25 4.86 -15.80
N VAL A 202 -12.85 6.14 -15.82
CA VAL A 202 -13.79 7.27 -15.75
C VAL A 202 -14.80 7.19 -16.90
N ARG A 203 -14.34 6.98 -18.15
CA ARG A 203 -15.26 6.82 -19.30
C ARG A 203 -16.23 5.66 -19.13
N MET A 204 -15.77 4.52 -18.63
CA MET A 204 -16.60 3.35 -18.37
C MET A 204 -17.68 3.66 -17.33
N VAL A 205 -17.31 4.31 -16.22
CA VAL A 205 -18.25 4.73 -15.18
C VAL A 205 -19.29 5.69 -15.76
N MET A 206 -18.87 6.77 -16.42
CA MET A 206 -19.81 7.76 -16.97
C MET A 206 -20.79 7.12 -17.97
N LYS A 207 -20.30 6.21 -18.81
CA LYS A 207 -21.14 5.44 -19.74
C LYS A 207 -22.12 4.51 -19.02
N ARG A 208 -21.68 3.83 -17.96
CA ARG A 208 -22.51 2.90 -17.18
C ARG A 208 -23.69 3.59 -16.52
N TYR A 209 -23.50 4.80 -15.99
CA TYR A 209 -24.56 5.59 -15.38
C TYR A 209 -25.30 6.48 -16.39
N ALA A 210 -25.04 6.30 -17.70
CA ALA A 210 -25.65 7.06 -18.78
C ALA A 210 -25.61 8.59 -18.58
N VAL A 211 -24.54 9.11 -17.94
CA VAL A 211 -24.46 10.54 -17.68
C VAL A 211 -24.04 11.26 -18.97
N PRO A 212 -24.93 12.04 -19.63
CA PRO A 212 -24.67 12.54 -20.98
C PRO A 212 -23.66 13.69 -20.96
N GLY A 213 -22.69 13.68 -21.89
CA GLY A 213 -21.95 14.88 -22.28
C GLY A 213 -21.26 15.65 -21.15
N ILE A 214 -20.68 14.97 -20.16
CA ILE A 214 -20.00 15.62 -19.03
C ILE A 214 -18.76 16.38 -19.51
N GLU A 215 -18.85 17.71 -19.47
CA GLU A 215 -17.71 18.60 -19.54
C GLU A 215 -17.34 19.07 -18.12
N PHE A 216 -16.13 18.73 -17.70
CA PHE A 216 -15.61 19.19 -16.42
C PHE A 216 -15.10 20.63 -16.55
N SER A 217 -15.78 21.55 -15.89
CA SER A 217 -15.40 22.97 -15.83
C SER A 217 -14.19 23.22 -14.92
N PHE A 218 -13.98 22.35 -13.92
CA PHE A 218 -12.79 22.32 -13.09
C PHE A 218 -12.16 20.94 -13.18
N ARG A 219 -10.86 20.90 -13.47
CA ARG A 219 -10.14 19.68 -13.84
C ARG A 219 -8.85 19.55 -13.06
N SER A 220 -8.62 18.38 -12.49
CA SER A 220 -7.42 18.06 -11.73
C SER A 220 -7.10 16.57 -11.83
N ASP A 221 -5.84 16.21 -12.00
CA ASP A 221 -5.35 14.84 -11.88
C ASP A 221 -5.24 14.37 -10.42
N ASN A 222 -5.29 15.31 -9.47
CA ASN A 222 -5.23 15.06 -8.03
C ASN A 222 -6.64 15.00 -7.39
N ASN A 223 -6.92 13.91 -6.65
CA ASN A 223 -8.21 13.68 -5.98
C ASN A 223 -8.47 14.63 -4.81
N LEU A 224 -7.45 14.97 -4.02
CA LEU A 224 -7.57 15.91 -2.90
C LEU A 224 -7.88 17.33 -3.38
N ALA A 225 -7.33 17.74 -4.53
CA ALA A 225 -7.66 19.02 -5.14
C ALA A 225 -9.13 19.07 -5.60
N GLN A 226 -9.66 17.96 -6.15
CA GLN A 226 -11.09 17.86 -6.49
C GLN A 226 -11.97 17.95 -5.23
N LEU A 227 -11.63 17.22 -4.15
CA LEU A 227 -12.34 17.30 -2.87
C LEU A 227 -12.31 18.73 -2.29
N SER A 228 -11.15 19.39 -2.36
CA SER A 228 -10.98 20.77 -1.91
C SER A 228 -11.84 21.74 -2.74
N ALA A 229 -11.95 21.52 -4.06
CA ALA A 229 -12.82 22.31 -4.93
C ALA A 229 -14.31 22.13 -4.58
N ILE A 230 -14.74 20.91 -4.23
CA ILE A 230 -16.10 20.62 -3.74
C ILE A 230 -16.35 21.40 -2.44
N ARG A 231 -15.45 21.31 -1.45
CA ARG A 231 -15.51 22.07 -0.18
C ARG A 231 -15.47 23.59 -0.42
N ALA A 232 -14.79 24.05 -1.45
CA ALA A 232 -14.75 25.45 -1.86
C ALA A 232 -15.99 25.91 -2.66
N GLY A 233 -16.98 25.03 -2.91
CA GLY A 233 -18.20 25.37 -3.63
C GLY A 233 -17.98 25.73 -5.10
N VAL A 234 -16.93 25.20 -5.72
CA VAL A 234 -16.60 25.45 -7.13
C VAL A 234 -17.64 24.84 -8.07
N GLY A 235 -18.24 23.72 -7.68
CA GLY A 235 -19.19 22.96 -8.48
C GLY A 235 -19.59 21.64 -7.82
N ILE A 236 -20.14 20.74 -8.63
CA ILE A 236 -20.52 19.38 -8.26
C ILE A 236 -19.36 18.43 -8.63
N GLY A 237 -18.90 17.61 -7.70
CA GLY A 237 -17.86 16.61 -7.95
C GLY A 237 -18.15 15.28 -7.29
N ILE A 238 -17.32 14.27 -7.55
CA ILE A 238 -17.43 12.95 -6.92
C ILE A 238 -16.44 12.85 -5.76
N CYS A 239 -16.90 12.42 -4.59
CA CYS A 239 -16.03 12.11 -3.46
C CYS A 239 -16.62 10.99 -2.60
N GLN A 240 -15.84 10.49 -1.65
CA GLN A 240 -16.30 9.51 -0.67
C GLN A 240 -17.44 10.09 0.17
N THR A 241 -18.55 9.37 0.27
CA THR A 241 -19.73 9.83 1.01
C THR A 241 -19.40 10.02 2.50
N GLY A 242 -18.55 9.17 3.09
CA GLY A 242 -18.07 9.34 4.47
C GLY A 242 -17.45 10.71 4.73
N LEU A 243 -16.46 11.11 3.91
CA LEU A 243 -15.82 12.43 4.02
C LEU A 243 -16.79 13.59 3.81
N ALA A 244 -17.79 13.42 2.94
CA ALA A 244 -18.79 14.45 2.73
C ALA A 244 -19.69 14.62 3.96
N ARG A 245 -20.03 13.52 4.66
CA ARG A 245 -20.87 13.56 5.87
C ARG A 245 -20.22 14.28 7.05
N GLU A 246 -18.90 14.29 7.13
CA GLU A 246 -18.16 15.04 8.16
C GLU A 246 -18.31 16.56 7.99
N ASN A 247 -18.68 17.02 6.79
CA ASN A 247 -18.90 18.43 6.50
C ASN A 247 -20.40 18.72 6.30
N PRO A 248 -21.08 19.43 7.23
CA PRO A 248 -22.51 19.69 7.15
C PRO A 248 -22.92 20.62 6.00
N ASP A 249 -21.97 21.27 5.33
CA ASP A 249 -22.20 22.10 4.15
C ASP A 249 -22.09 21.32 2.84
N LEU A 250 -21.64 20.07 2.86
CA LEU A 250 -21.65 19.22 1.67
C LEU A 250 -22.97 18.46 1.57
N VAL A 251 -23.64 18.62 0.44
CA VAL A 251 -24.92 17.98 0.15
C VAL A 251 -24.68 16.82 -0.82
N HIS A 252 -25.16 15.63 -0.45
CA HIS A 252 -25.17 14.46 -1.34
C HIS A 252 -26.28 14.62 -2.39
N ILE A 253 -25.89 14.48 -3.65
CA ILE A 253 -26.71 14.77 -4.82
C ILE A 253 -27.04 13.46 -5.52
N LEU A 254 -28.32 13.26 -5.84
CA LEU A 254 -28.83 12.09 -6.56
C LEU A 254 -28.43 10.73 -5.91
N PRO A 255 -28.60 10.56 -4.58
CA PRO A 255 -28.12 9.36 -3.87
C PRO A 255 -28.70 8.04 -4.40
N ASP A 256 -29.94 8.07 -4.92
CA ASP A 256 -30.61 6.89 -5.47
C ASP A 256 -30.26 6.61 -6.94
N ALA A 257 -29.74 7.61 -7.67
CA ALA A 257 -29.43 7.49 -9.09
C ALA A 257 -27.94 7.25 -9.37
N PHE A 258 -27.04 7.62 -8.44
CA PHE A 258 -25.61 7.44 -8.60
C PHE A 258 -24.91 7.05 -7.29
N SER A 259 -24.22 5.91 -7.34
CA SER A 259 -23.29 5.49 -6.30
C SER A 259 -22.24 4.59 -6.94
N LEU A 260 -20.96 4.94 -6.79
CA LEU A 260 -19.83 4.21 -7.36
C LEU A 260 -19.07 3.50 -6.23
N PRO A 261 -18.99 2.15 -6.22
CA PRO A 261 -18.22 1.41 -5.22
C PRO A 261 -16.72 1.56 -5.47
N LEU A 262 -15.98 2.02 -4.45
CA LEU A 262 -14.52 2.03 -4.41
C LEU A 262 -14.01 0.88 -3.54
N GLY A 263 -13.67 -0.24 -4.19
CA GLY A 263 -13.12 -1.40 -3.48
C GLY A 263 -11.86 -1.00 -2.70
N THR A 264 -11.74 -1.47 -1.47
CA THR A 264 -10.63 -1.11 -0.57
C THR A 264 -10.02 -2.35 0.08
N TRP A 265 -8.69 -2.42 0.06
CA TRP A 265 -7.90 -3.52 0.61
C TRP A 265 -6.76 -2.98 1.48
N VAL A 266 -6.40 -3.75 2.51
CA VAL A 266 -5.16 -3.58 3.27
C VAL A 266 -4.28 -4.77 2.99
N ALA A 267 -3.01 -4.53 2.65
CA ALA A 267 -2.06 -5.57 2.29
C ALA A 267 -0.71 -5.35 2.98
N MET A 268 -0.03 -6.45 3.30
CA MET A 268 1.38 -6.45 3.71
C MET A 268 2.07 -7.70 3.15
N HIS A 269 3.38 -7.68 3.03
CA HIS A 269 4.12 -8.87 2.63
C HIS A 269 4.07 -9.97 3.72
N GLU A 270 3.99 -11.24 3.33
CA GLU A 270 3.86 -12.36 4.27
C GLU A 270 4.99 -12.46 5.30
N SER A 271 6.21 -12.06 4.95
CA SER A 271 7.34 -12.04 5.89
C SER A 271 7.10 -11.10 7.09
N LEU A 272 6.29 -10.06 6.91
CA LEU A 272 5.99 -9.04 7.92
C LEU A 272 4.88 -9.49 8.89
N LYS A 273 4.15 -10.57 8.60
CA LYS A 273 3.06 -11.07 9.46
C LYS A 273 3.52 -11.48 10.87
N SER A 274 4.81 -11.74 11.02
CA SER A 274 5.45 -12.10 12.29
C SER A 274 6.04 -10.90 13.05
N SER A 275 6.08 -9.71 12.43
CA SER A 275 6.53 -8.47 13.06
C SER A 275 5.41 -7.91 13.95
N PRO A 276 5.62 -7.77 15.27
CA PRO A 276 4.59 -7.25 16.18
C PRO A 276 4.07 -5.86 15.76
N ARG A 277 4.98 -4.96 15.33
CA ARG A 277 4.60 -3.61 14.88
C ARG A 277 3.77 -3.61 13.60
N CYS A 278 4.15 -4.44 12.62
CA CYS A 278 3.41 -4.52 11.36
C CYS A 278 2.05 -5.17 11.59
N ARG A 279 1.98 -6.24 12.40
CA ARG A 279 0.72 -6.90 12.73
C ARG A 279 -0.23 -5.97 13.49
N ALA A 280 0.24 -5.32 14.56
CA ALA A 280 -0.57 -4.38 15.34
C ALA A 280 -1.10 -3.23 14.46
N THR A 281 -0.25 -2.67 13.61
CA THR A 281 -0.65 -1.60 12.67
C THR A 281 -1.64 -2.11 11.62
N PHE A 282 -1.41 -3.29 11.05
CA PHE A 282 -2.29 -3.92 10.07
C PHE A 282 -3.69 -4.15 10.65
N ASP A 283 -3.77 -4.73 11.86
CA ASP A 283 -5.04 -5.03 12.52
C ASP A 283 -5.83 -3.75 12.85
N VAL A 284 -5.14 -2.70 13.32
CA VAL A 284 -5.77 -1.39 13.58
C VAL A 284 -6.22 -0.71 12.30
N LEU A 285 -5.44 -0.75 11.23
CA LEU A 285 -5.85 -0.24 9.92
C LEU A 285 -7.09 -0.96 9.39
N VAL A 286 -7.10 -2.30 9.44
CA VAL A 286 -8.25 -3.10 9.01
C VAL A 286 -9.50 -2.71 9.79
N LYS A 287 -9.41 -2.65 11.12
CA LYS A 287 -10.55 -2.30 11.97
C LYS A 287 -11.02 -0.86 11.70
N GLY A 288 -10.10 0.11 11.71
CA GLY A 288 -10.42 1.52 11.51
C GLY A 288 -11.04 1.80 10.13
N LEU A 289 -10.55 1.16 9.07
CA LEU A 289 -11.14 1.29 7.74
C LEU A 289 -12.50 0.60 7.61
N GLN A 290 -12.74 -0.49 8.35
CA GLN A 290 -14.08 -1.09 8.45
C GLN A 290 -15.05 -0.17 9.20
N ASP A 291 -14.60 0.50 10.26
CA ASP A 291 -15.38 1.52 10.97
C ASP A 291 -15.73 2.69 10.06
N TYR A 292 -14.74 3.20 9.31
CA TYR A 292 -14.94 4.24 8.31
C TYR A 292 -15.92 3.83 7.20
N LEU A 293 -15.83 2.60 6.70
CA LEU A 293 -16.77 2.06 5.73
C LEU A 293 -18.20 2.04 6.30
N ARG A 294 -18.39 1.52 7.51
CA ARG A 294 -19.70 1.48 8.18
C ARG A 294 -20.30 2.87 8.35
N TYR A 295 -19.49 3.84 8.75
CA TYR A 295 -19.89 5.25 8.85
C TYR A 295 -20.31 5.80 7.47
N SER A 296 -19.55 5.49 6.42
CA SER A 296 -19.83 5.94 5.06
C SER A 296 -21.13 5.37 4.47
N THR A 297 -21.54 4.17 4.91
CA THR A 297 -22.75 3.48 4.41
C THR A 297 -23.98 3.64 5.27
N SER A 298 -23.86 4.17 6.49
CA SER A 298 -25.01 4.36 7.38
C SER A 298 -25.98 5.39 6.76
N ALA A 299 -27.29 5.22 6.87
CA ALA A 299 -28.26 6.26 6.48
C ALA A 299 -28.12 7.52 7.34
#